data_AF-A0A1Y2MHK4-F1
#
_entry.id   AF-A0A1Y2MHK4-F1
#
_cell.length_a   1.000
_cell.length_b   1.000
_cell.length_c   1.000
_cell.angle_alpha   90.00
_cell.angle_beta   90.00
_cell.angle_gamma   90.00
#
_symmetry.space_group_name_H-M   'P 1'
#
loop_
_entity.id
_entity.type
_entity.pdbx_description
1 polymer ?
#
loop_
_entity_poly.entity_id
_entity_poly.type
_entity_poly.pdbx_seq_one_letter_code
_entity_poly.pdbx_strand_id
1 'polypeptide(L)' 'MTALLDAVIGTLQRGLAAETERSLAWSMHVPTGWDPYFTPRMSVLDVYHFGTQHFDHHRRQLALTPPADSGNGAISSG' A
#
# COMPACT_ATOMS: atom_id res chain seq x y z
N MET A 1 -10.15 10.69 11.41
CA MET A 1 -9.64 9.64 10.51
C MET A 1 -8.56 8.76 11.13
N THR A 2 -7.57 9.31 11.83
CA THR A 2 -6.47 8.51 12.42
C THR A 2 -6.94 7.39 13.35
N ALA A 3 -7.90 7.67 14.25
CA ALA A 3 -8.44 6.66 15.16
C ALA A 3 -9.11 5.46 14.46
N LEU A 4 -9.70 5.65 13.27
CA LEU A 4 -10.26 4.55 12.49
C LEU A 4 -9.15 3.67 11.91
N LEU A 5 -8.09 4.30 11.38
CA LEU A 5 -6.93 3.58 10.86
C LEU A 5 -6.24 2.78 11.97
N ASP A 6 -6.04 3.39 13.14
CA ASP A 6 -5.45 2.71 14.30
C ASP A 6 -6.29 1.52 14.75
N ALA A 7 -7.62 1.65 14.76
CA ALA A 7 -8.52 0.55 15.09
C ALA A 7 -8.46 -0.60 14.07
N VAL A 8 -8.36 -0.30 12.79
CA VAL A 8 -8.20 -1.30 11.71
C VAL A 8 -6.84 -1.99 11.83
N ILE A 9 -5.75 -1.24 12.00
CA ILE A 9 -4.41 -1.79 12.21
C ILE A 9 -4.39 -2.71 13.44
N GLY A 10 -4.96 -2.27 14.55
CA GLY A 10 -5.03 -3.10 15.76
C GLY A 10 -5.85 -4.38 15.56
N THR A 11 -6.90 -4.34 14.74
CA THR A 11 -7.68 -5.53 14.40
C THR A 11 -6.88 -6.50 13.52
N LEU A 12 -6.16 -6.00 12.51
CA LEU A 12 -5.30 -6.81 11.66
C LEU A 12 -4.13 -7.44 12.44
N GLN A 13 -3.52 -6.68 13.36
CA GLN A 13 -2.44 -7.18 14.22
C GLN A 13 -2.93 -8.30 15.15
N ARG A 14 -4.11 -8.14 15.76
CA ARG A 14 -4.72 -9.21 16.59
C ARG A 14 -5.07 -10.44 15.76
N GLY A 15 -5.58 -10.25 14.54
CA GLY A 15 -5.83 -11.33 13.60
C GLY A 15 -4.55 -12.11 13.29
N LEU A 16 -3.51 -11.41 12.82
CA LEU A 16 -2.22 -12.00 12.49
C LEU A 16 -1.58 -12.75 13.67
N ALA A 17 -1.68 -12.20 14.89
CA ALA A 17 -1.15 -12.86 16.09
C ALA A 17 -1.90 -14.15 16.47
N ALA A 18 -3.15 -14.31 16.03
CA ALA A 18 -3.95 -15.50 16.25
C ALA A 18 -3.84 -16.54 15.11
N GLU A 19 -3.20 -16.19 13.99
CA GLU A 19 -2.99 -17.11 12.88
C GLU A 19 -2.01 -18.23 13.23
N THR A 20 -2.19 -19.38 12.60
CA THR A 20 -1.26 -20.51 12.65
C THR A 20 -0.45 -20.57 11.37
N GLU A 21 0.69 -21.27 11.37
CA GLU A 21 1.45 -21.52 10.12
C GLU A 21 0.57 -22.16 9.03
N ARG A 22 -0.34 -23.05 9.43
CA ARG A 22 -1.26 -23.72 8.50
C ARG A 22 -2.23 -22.74 7.86
N SER A 23 -2.84 -21.85 8.65
CA SER A 23 -3.79 -20.87 8.12
C SER A 23 -3.08 -19.78 7.30
N LEU A 24 -1.86 -19.38 7.70
CA LEU A 24 -1.01 -18.49 6.90
C LEU A 24 -0.66 -19.07 5.53
N ALA A 25 -0.51 -20.40 5.43
CA ALA A 25 -0.20 -21.08 4.17
C ALA A 25 -1.41 -21.26 3.23
N TRP A 26 -2.64 -21.01 3.70
CA TRP A 26 -3.82 -21.05 2.82
C TRP A 26 -3.69 -20.00 1.73
N SER A 27 -4.04 -20.38 0.50
CA SER A 27 -3.91 -19.50 -0.66
C SER A 27 -5.19 -19.39 -1.46
N MET A 28 -5.36 -18.23 -2.09
CA MET A 28 -6.46 -17.91 -2.99
C MET A 28 -5.95 -17.32 -4.30
N HIS A 29 -6.77 -17.41 -5.34
CA HIS A 29 -6.54 -16.67 -6.57
C HIS A 29 -6.99 -15.22 -6.39
N VAL A 30 -6.18 -14.27 -6.86
CA VAL A 30 -6.50 -12.85 -6.84
C VAL A 30 -6.42 -12.25 -8.25
N PRO A 31 -7.22 -11.22 -8.57
CA PRO A 31 -7.17 -10.58 -9.89
C PRO A 31 -5.92 -9.71 -10.01
N THR A 32 -4.92 -10.16 -10.76
CA THR A 32 -3.62 -9.46 -10.90
C THR A 32 -3.71 -8.07 -11.54
N GLY A 33 -4.81 -7.75 -12.22
CA GLY A 33 -5.03 -6.42 -12.80
C GLY A 33 -5.44 -5.34 -11.78
N TRP A 34 -5.71 -5.70 -10.52
CA TRP A 34 -6.21 -4.76 -9.51
C TRP A 34 -5.10 -4.00 -8.79
N ASP A 35 -3.95 -4.64 -8.58
CA ASP A 35 -2.84 -4.04 -7.86
C ASP A 35 -1.49 -4.57 -8.39
N PRO A 36 -0.46 -3.72 -8.55
CA PRO A 36 0.85 -4.14 -9.05
C PRO A 36 1.56 -5.23 -8.24
N TYR A 37 1.20 -5.41 -6.96
CA TYR A 37 1.82 -6.39 -6.07
C TYR A 37 1.09 -7.73 -6.05
N PHE A 38 -0.06 -7.84 -6.72
CA PHE A 38 -0.80 -9.09 -6.77
C PHE A 38 -0.15 -10.10 -7.71
N THR A 39 0.06 -11.31 -7.20
CA THR A 39 0.43 -12.48 -8.00
C THR A 39 -0.81 -13.36 -8.24
N PRO A 40 -0.84 -14.23 -9.26
CA PRO A 40 -2.04 -15.03 -9.58
C PRO A 40 -2.55 -15.90 -8.43
N ARG A 41 -1.71 -16.20 -7.43
CA ARG A 41 -2.06 -16.95 -6.22
C ARG A 41 -1.28 -16.38 -5.04
N MET A 42 -2.00 -15.93 -4.02
CA MET A 42 -1.42 -15.35 -2.82
C MET A 42 -1.88 -16.14 -1.60
N SER A 43 -0.97 -16.37 -0.67
CA SER A 43 -1.28 -16.91 0.65
C SER A 43 -1.89 -15.84 1.57
N VAL A 44 -2.49 -16.24 2.68
CA VAL A 44 -2.94 -15.30 3.73
C VAL A 44 -1.76 -14.46 4.23
N LEU A 45 -0.57 -15.06 4.36
CA LEU A 45 0.66 -14.34 4.69
C LEU A 45 1.01 -13.27 3.66
N ASP A 46 0.94 -13.61 2.37
CA ASP A 46 1.21 -12.65 1.28
C ASP A 46 0.23 -11.48 1.32
N VAL A 47 -1.04 -11.73 1.67
CA VAL A 47 -2.07 -10.68 1.81
C VAL A 47 -1.78 -9.75 3.01
N TYR A 48 -1.36 -10.28 4.16
CA TYR A 48 -0.91 -9.46 5.27
C TYR A 48 0.31 -8.61 4.90
N HIS A 49 1.27 -9.19 4.17
CA HIS A 49 2.46 -8.48 3.71
C HIS A 49 2.11 -7.37 2.70
N PHE A 50 1.21 -7.66 1.76
CA PHE A 50 0.71 -6.73 0.76
C PHE A 50 0.21 -5.42 1.39
N GLY A 51 -0.48 -5.45 2.53
CA GLY A 51 -0.97 -4.25 3.20
C GLY A 51 0.13 -3.23 3.50
N THR A 52 1.35 -3.70 3.84
CA THR A 52 2.50 -2.81 4.09
C THR A 52 3.09 -2.28 2.78
N GLN A 53 3.27 -3.15 1.78
CA GLN A 53 3.79 -2.76 0.45
C GLN A 53 2.91 -1.69 -0.21
N HIS A 54 1.59 -1.87 -0.14
CA HIS A 54 0.60 -0.96 -0.71
C HIS A 54 0.56 0.38 0.05
N PHE A 55 0.66 0.37 1.38
CA PHE A 55 0.78 1.60 2.16
C PHE A 55 2.04 2.39 1.77
N ASP A 56 3.20 1.74 1.68
CA ASP A 56 4.45 2.40 1.29
C ASP A 56 4.40 2.96 -0.12
N HIS A 57 3.72 2.27 -1.03
CA HIS A 57 3.46 2.75 -2.38
C HIS A 57 2.67 4.07 -2.36
N HIS A 58 1.53 4.10 -1.67
CA HIS A 58 0.71 5.30 -1.58
C HIS A 58 1.38 6.41 -0.78
N ARG A 59 2.15 6.09 0.26
CA ARG A 59 2.96 7.07 0.98
C ARG A 59 3.90 7.79 0.02
N ARG A 60 4.55 7.08 -0.91
CA ARG A 60 5.42 7.70 -1.93
C ARG A 60 4.64 8.55 -2.94
N GLN A 61 3.49 8.07 -3.41
CA GLN A 61 2.63 8.85 -4.32
C GLN A 61 2.14 10.16 -3.70
N LEU A 62 1.79 10.13 -2.42
CA LEU A 62 1.23 11.27 -1.70
C LEU A 62 2.31 12.19 -1.08
N ALA A 63 3.53 11.69 -0.89
CA ALA A 63 4.67 12.48 -0.41
C ALA A 63 5.36 13.31 -1.50
N LEU A 64 4.86 13.29 -2.74
CA LEU A 64 5.38 14.13 -3.83
C LEU A 64 5.25 15.61 -3.44
N THR A 65 6.38 16.25 -3.16
CA THR A 65 6.50 17.70 -3.15
C THR A 65 6.18 18.19 -4.56
N PRO A 66 5.38 19.26 -4.74
CA PRO A 66 5.15 19.82 -6.07
C PRO A 66 6.49 20.05 -6.77
N PRO A 67 6.60 19.84 -8.09
CA PRO A 67 7.82 20.13 -8.81
C PRO A 67 8.26 21.55 -8.44
N ALA A 68 9.52 21.73 -8.07
CA ALA A 68 10.07 23.04 -7.78
C ALA A 68 9.74 23.94 -8.98
N ASP A 69 9.10 25.08 -8.72
CA ASP A 69 8.70 26.04 -9.74
C ASP A 69 9.88 26.23 -10.71
N SER A 70 9.75 25.67 -11.91
CA SER A 70 10.61 26.02 -13.03
C SER A 70 10.28 27.47 -13.33
N GLY A 71 11.01 28.39 -12.67
CA GLY A 71 10.88 29.82 -12.84
C GLY A 71 10.95 30.16 -14.33
N ASN A 72 9.79 30.42 -14.93
CA ASN A 72 9.69 31.00 -16.25
C ASN A 72 10.05 32.48 -16.12
N GLY A 73 11.35 32.74 -16.02
CA GLY A 73 11.93 34.07 -16.13
C GLY A 73 11.63 34.64 -17.51
N ALA A 74 11.05 35.83 -17.50
CA ALA A 74 10.79 36.66 -18.65
C ALA A 74 11.98 36.74 -19.61
N ILE A 75 11.72 36.65 -20.92
CA ILE A 75 12.36 37.54 -21.88
C ILE A 75 11.29 38.22 -22.73
N SER A 76 11.23 39.54 -22.51
CA SER A 76 10.53 40.53 -23.30
C SER A 76 11.10 40.56 -24.72
N SER A 77 10.23 40.60 -25.73
CA SER A 77 10.58 41.07 -27.07
C SER A 77 9.77 42.34 -27.33
N GLY A 78 10.49 43.44 -27.55
CA GLY A 78 9.95 44.72 -28.00
C GLY A 78 9.71 44.79 -29.50
#